data_AF-A0A2N1VVZ0-F1
#
_entry.id   AF-A0A2N1VVZ0-F1
#
_cell.length_a   1.000
_cell.length_b   1.000
_cell.length_c   1.000
_cell.angle_alpha   90.00
_cell.angle_beta   90.00
_cell.angle_gamma   90.00
#
_symmetry.space_group_name_H-M   'P 1'
#
loop_
_entity.id
_entity.type
_entity.pdbx_description
1 polymer ?
#
loop_
_entity_poly.entity_id
_entity_poly.type
_entity_poly.pdbx_seq_one_letter_code
_entity_poly.pdbx_strand_id
1 'polypeptide(L)'
;MIFTINNKYFNTILNPTNYLHMYNKIFFLILILNFTGLLRLNGLYYAKEIQVTFNVVIPSNTPSSDIIYLYGSMNNWDPGPFLEPDSTDLALNFVPSGVWQIKIYLSVGATYQYKYTRGSLETLENNTDSTEIELRSVFIDEELDPLIFYDTVFSWKDFTQPPKPENGTPVLTFYNSNPQTDIAVSWATETFAESKIYYGIGDENENILDITKHTDMISNGDKLIHHAEINNLQPNSNYKYKVITNGVYESDLREFKTADYSEKFMFVVIGDNRPGIDTAVMQGVINDKANFVLHTGDLVQYGTRLAYWFDLFADWAPLLNTIPMMPIYGNHEVDAYLNRFFKLPGNNSSDPDNSGHW
;
A
#
# COMPACT_ATOMS: atom_id res chain seq x y z
N MET A 1 14.32 -30.98 -9.34
CA MET A 1 15.36 -30.29 -8.56
C MET A 1 14.71 -29.87 -7.26
N ILE A 2 15.09 -30.46 -6.12
CA ILE A 2 14.49 -30.14 -4.81
C ILE A 2 15.23 -28.91 -4.30
N PHE A 3 14.63 -27.73 -4.40
CA PHE A 3 15.18 -26.52 -3.83
C PHE A 3 15.02 -26.58 -2.31
N THR A 4 16.14 -26.52 -1.59
CA THR A 4 16.13 -26.39 -0.13
C THR A 4 15.94 -24.91 0.18
N ILE A 5 14.73 -24.50 0.56
CA ILE A 5 14.45 -23.13 0.98
C ILE A 5 15.15 -22.89 2.33
N ASN A 6 16.22 -22.10 2.31
CA ASN A 6 16.92 -21.69 3.52
C ASN A 6 16.25 -20.41 4.03
N ASN A 7 15.38 -20.56 5.05
CA ASN A 7 14.53 -19.48 5.53
C ASN A 7 15.31 -18.58 6.52
N LYS A 8 16.15 -17.69 5.99
CA LYS A 8 17.04 -16.83 6.80
C LYS A 8 16.32 -15.63 7.44
N TYR A 9 15.17 -15.23 6.89
CA TYR A 9 14.41 -14.05 7.31
C TYR A 9 13.17 -14.34 8.15
N PHE A 10 12.77 -15.61 8.26
CA PHE A 10 11.72 -16.05 9.19
C PHE A 10 12.16 -16.05 10.66
N ASN A 11 13.36 -15.53 10.97
CA ASN A 11 13.81 -15.36 12.36
C ASN A 11 13.92 -13.88 12.78
N THR A 12 13.52 -12.94 11.93
CA THR A 12 13.16 -11.57 12.34
C THR A 12 11.67 -11.39 12.59
N ILE A 13 10.86 -12.40 12.23
CA ILE A 13 9.47 -12.55 12.65
C ILE A 13 9.40 -13.92 13.34
N LEU A 14 9.21 -13.94 14.65
CA LEU A 14 9.38 -15.07 15.59
C LEU A 14 10.76 -15.14 16.26
N ASN A 15 11.15 -14.07 16.95
CA ASN A 15 12.03 -14.17 18.10
C ASN A 15 11.15 -14.34 19.36
N PRO A 16 11.07 -15.53 20.01
CA PRO A 16 10.21 -15.74 21.17
C PRO A 16 10.69 -15.00 22.43
N THR A 17 11.81 -14.27 22.38
CA THR A 17 12.44 -13.69 23.57
C THR A 17 12.21 -12.20 23.80
N ASN A 18 11.27 -11.56 23.09
CA ASN A 18 10.75 -10.24 23.49
C ASN A 18 9.34 -10.25 24.10
N TYR A 19 8.78 -11.44 24.38
CA TYR A 19 7.58 -11.58 25.21
C TYR A 19 7.86 -11.62 26.73
N LEU A 20 9.04 -11.18 27.17
CA LEU A 20 9.41 -11.15 28.59
C LEU A 20 9.93 -9.80 29.10
N HIS A 21 9.51 -8.68 28.48
CA HIS A 21 9.68 -7.33 29.05
C HIS A 21 8.41 -6.48 29.07
N MET A 22 7.23 -7.07 28.84
CA MET A 22 5.94 -6.39 28.99
C MET A 22 4.95 -7.14 29.91
N TYR A 23 5.47 -7.93 30.86
CA TYR A 23 4.70 -8.62 31.88
C TYR A 23 5.07 -8.24 33.33
N ASN A 24 5.71 -7.07 33.54
CA ASN A 24 6.00 -6.52 34.88
C ASN A 24 5.70 -5.01 34.99
N LYS A 25 4.58 -4.57 34.42
CA LYS A 25 3.91 -3.31 34.80
C LYS A 25 2.42 -3.49 35.03
N ILE A 26 2.05 -4.69 35.48
CA ILE A 26 0.77 -4.98 36.12
C ILE A 26 1.14 -5.37 37.55
N PHE A 27 0.62 -4.61 38.51
CA PHE A 27 0.90 -4.57 39.96
C PHE A 27 1.84 -3.43 40.44
N PHE A 28 1.26 -2.58 41.31
CA PHE A 28 1.68 -1.28 41.84
C PHE A 28 1.43 -0.12 40.86
N LEU A 29 0.39 0.72 40.99
CA LEU A 29 -0.09 1.37 42.21
C LEU A 29 -1.60 1.67 42.08
N ILE A 30 -2.40 0.92 42.82
CA ILE A 30 -3.61 1.46 43.45
C ILE A 30 -3.13 2.59 44.37
N LEU A 31 -3.58 3.82 44.12
CA LEU A 31 -3.88 4.92 45.07
C LEU A 31 -3.54 6.31 44.46
N ILE A 32 -4.42 6.90 43.67
CA ILE A 32 -4.73 8.34 43.79
C ILE A 32 -6.25 8.46 43.82
N LEU A 33 -6.75 8.53 45.05
CA LEU A 33 -8.03 9.14 45.38
C LEU A 33 -8.02 10.59 44.86
N ASN A 34 -8.92 10.93 43.96
CA ASN A 34 -9.60 12.21 44.07
C ASN A 34 -10.94 11.93 44.76
N PHE A 35 -10.95 12.16 46.07
CA PHE A 35 -12.14 12.61 46.81
C PHE A 35 -12.74 13.77 45.99
N THR A 36 -13.98 13.67 45.51
CA THR A 36 -15.17 13.97 46.32
C THR A 36 -16.35 13.06 45.95
N GLY A 37 -16.95 12.41 46.96
CA GLY A 37 -18.30 11.87 46.86
C GLY A 37 -18.47 10.38 47.14
N LEU A 38 -17.89 9.85 48.22
CA LEU A 38 -18.32 8.55 48.75
C LEU A 38 -19.65 8.71 49.52
N LEU A 39 -20.74 8.28 48.90
CA LEU A 39 -21.89 7.70 49.60
C LEU A 39 -22.22 6.39 48.86
N ARG A 40 -21.64 5.29 49.35
CA ARG A 40 -22.01 3.94 48.94
C ARG A 40 -23.37 3.59 49.53
N LEU A 41 -24.36 3.37 48.68
CA LEU A 41 -25.60 2.67 49.01
C LEU A 41 -26.05 1.89 47.77
N ASN A 42 -26.09 0.56 47.90
CA ASN A 42 -26.75 -0.44 47.04
C ASN A 42 -27.45 0.05 45.76
N GLY A 43 -26.68 0.34 44.72
CA GLY A 43 -27.20 0.62 43.39
C GLY A 43 -26.22 0.12 42.35
N LEU A 44 -26.70 -0.67 41.38
CA LEU A 44 -25.99 -0.87 40.12
C LEU A 44 -25.78 0.53 39.52
N TYR A 45 -24.54 1.02 39.49
CA TYR A 45 -24.21 2.22 38.72
C TYR A 45 -24.36 1.83 37.25
N TYR A 46 -25.53 2.09 36.67
CA TYR A 46 -25.65 2.14 35.23
C TYR A 46 -24.78 3.31 34.76
N ALA A 47 -23.89 3.06 33.80
CA ALA A 47 -23.23 4.14 33.09
C ALA A 47 -24.33 5.05 32.53
N LYS A 48 -24.32 6.33 32.92
CA LYS A 48 -25.29 7.30 32.43
C LYS A 48 -25.09 7.42 30.94
N GLU A 49 -26.14 7.19 30.16
CA GLU A 49 -26.09 7.38 28.71
C GLU A 49 -26.81 8.68 28.35
N ILE A 50 -26.27 9.39 27.36
CA ILE A 50 -26.89 10.58 26.78
C ILE A 50 -27.04 10.42 25.28
N GLN A 51 -28.08 11.04 24.70
CA GLN A 51 -28.26 11.03 23.26
C GLN A 51 -27.26 11.98 22.60
N VAL A 52 -26.50 11.46 21.65
CA VAL A 52 -25.49 12.17 20.88
C VAL A 52 -25.90 12.21 19.43
N THR A 53 -25.76 13.36 18.78
CA THR A 53 -26.06 13.52 17.36
C THR A 53 -24.76 13.67 16.57
N PHE A 54 -24.58 12.86 15.54
CA PHE A 54 -23.53 13.06 14.53
C PHE A 54 -24.18 13.60 13.26
N ASN A 55 -23.72 14.76 12.80
CA ASN A 55 -24.05 15.33 11.50
C ASN A 55 -22.82 15.25 10.61
N VAL A 56 -22.94 14.67 9.42
CA VAL A 56 -21.83 14.55 8.48
C VAL A 56 -22.19 15.07 7.09
N VAL A 57 -21.28 15.85 6.53
CA VAL A 57 -21.28 16.24 5.12
C VAL A 57 -20.42 15.25 4.35
N ILE A 58 -20.92 14.76 3.22
CA ILE A 58 -20.22 13.78 2.38
C ILE A 58 -19.80 14.38 1.03
N PRO A 59 -18.83 13.78 0.32
CA PRO A 59 -18.43 14.23 -1.01
C PRO A 59 -19.59 14.17 -2.00
N SER A 60 -19.69 15.16 -2.88
CA SER A 60 -20.80 15.25 -3.85
C SER A 60 -20.82 14.13 -4.89
N ASN A 61 -19.69 13.44 -5.08
CA ASN A 61 -19.57 12.29 -5.97
C ASN A 61 -20.02 10.96 -5.32
N THR A 62 -20.45 10.96 -4.06
CA THR A 62 -20.99 9.76 -3.40
C THR A 62 -22.22 9.25 -4.15
N PRO A 63 -22.31 7.94 -4.49
CA PRO A 63 -23.45 7.43 -5.24
C PRO A 63 -24.74 7.59 -4.42
N SER A 64 -25.82 8.01 -5.07
CA SER A 64 -27.08 8.30 -4.38
C SER A 64 -27.78 7.05 -3.83
N SER A 65 -27.38 5.86 -4.26
CA SER A 65 -27.84 4.56 -3.75
C SER A 65 -27.25 4.20 -2.40
N ASP A 66 -26.16 4.85 -2.01
CA ASP A 66 -25.34 4.37 -0.90
C ASP A 66 -25.85 4.90 0.42
N ILE A 67 -25.75 4.05 1.44
CA ILE A 67 -26.09 4.37 2.83
C ILE A 67 -24.78 4.64 3.57
N ILE A 68 -24.76 5.70 4.35
CA ILE A 68 -23.60 6.04 5.18
C ILE A 68 -23.75 5.39 6.55
N TYR A 69 -22.68 4.80 7.07
CA TYR A 69 -22.66 4.17 8.39
C TYR A 69 -21.62 4.84 9.29
N LEU A 70 -21.93 4.92 10.58
CA LEU A 70 -20.98 5.26 11.63
C LEU A 70 -20.26 3.99 12.07
N TYR A 71 -18.96 3.91 11.81
CA TYR A 71 -18.11 2.76 12.12
C TYR A 71 -17.17 3.10 13.27
N GLY A 72 -17.23 2.37 14.38
CA GLY A 72 -16.36 2.69 15.51
C GLY A 72 -16.46 1.80 16.74
N SER A 73 -15.76 2.20 17.79
CA SER A 73 -15.77 1.52 19.09
C SER A 73 -17.17 1.37 19.71
N MET A 74 -18.14 2.21 19.34
CA MET A 74 -19.53 2.14 19.80
C MET A 74 -20.33 0.97 19.22
N ASN A 75 -19.92 0.41 18.09
CA ASN A 75 -20.58 -0.73 17.44
C ASN A 75 -19.62 -1.89 17.17
N ASN A 76 -18.57 -2.04 17.99
CA ASN A 76 -17.55 -3.07 17.84
C ASN A 76 -16.86 -3.08 16.47
N TRP A 77 -16.68 -1.90 15.86
CA TRP A 77 -16.08 -1.76 14.54
C TRP A 77 -16.84 -2.55 13.48
N ASP A 78 -18.16 -2.45 13.49
CA ASP A 78 -19.01 -2.95 12.41
C ASP A 78 -19.15 -1.89 11.31
N PRO A 79 -18.64 -2.14 10.08
CA PRO A 79 -18.64 -1.16 8.99
C PRO A 79 -19.99 -1.03 8.29
N GLY A 80 -21.00 -1.80 8.66
CA GLY A 80 -22.25 -1.87 7.94
C GLY A 80 -22.52 -3.28 7.40
N PRO A 81 -23.67 -3.47 6.74
CA PRO A 81 -24.15 -4.80 6.37
C PRO A 81 -23.22 -5.46 5.36
N PHE A 82 -22.63 -6.59 5.74
CA PHE A 82 -21.85 -7.41 4.81
C PHE A 82 -22.75 -8.06 3.74
N LEU A 83 -23.97 -8.46 4.13
CA LEU A 83 -24.99 -9.03 3.24
C LEU A 83 -26.38 -8.49 3.55
N GLU A 84 -26.74 -8.43 4.82
CA GLU A 84 -28.05 -7.98 5.30
C GLU A 84 -27.87 -7.09 6.54
N PRO A 85 -28.73 -6.08 6.74
CA PRO A 85 -28.68 -5.25 7.93
C PRO A 85 -28.93 -6.01 9.23
N ASP A 86 -28.18 -5.68 10.27
CA ASP A 86 -28.39 -6.16 11.62
C ASP A 86 -28.45 -5.02 12.66
N SER A 87 -28.49 -5.37 13.95
CA SER A 87 -28.65 -4.40 15.04
C SER A 87 -27.38 -3.62 15.38
N THR A 88 -26.20 -4.01 14.89
CA THR A 88 -24.94 -3.30 15.10
C THR A 88 -24.64 -2.28 13.99
N ASP A 89 -25.39 -2.33 12.89
CA ASP A 89 -25.35 -1.32 11.85
C ASP A 89 -25.85 0.05 12.31
N LEU A 90 -24.96 1.03 12.30
CA LEU A 90 -25.28 2.42 12.63
C LEU A 90 -25.50 3.25 11.37
N ALA A 91 -26.58 2.95 10.63
CA ALA A 91 -26.95 3.67 9.42
C ALA A 91 -27.42 5.11 9.70
N LEU A 92 -26.88 6.07 8.94
CA LEU A 92 -27.28 7.47 8.98
C LEU A 92 -28.47 7.72 8.05
N ASN A 93 -29.24 8.75 8.38
CA ASN A 93 -30.37 9.24 7.58
C ASN A 93 -30.03 10.58 6.94
N PHE A 94 -30.30 10.74 5.65
CA PHE A 94 -30.19 12.04 4.99
C PHE A 94 -31.31 12.97 5.46
N VAL A 95 -30.95 14.17 5.96
CA VAL A 95 -31.92 15.18 6.38
C VAL A 95 -31.99 16.34 5.39
N PRO A 96 -33.13 17.06 5.28
CA PRO A 96 -33.35 18.08 4.24
C PRO A 96 -32.35 19.23 4.20
N SER A 97 -31.57 19.44 5.27
CA SER A 97 -30.50 20.43 5.33
C SER A 97 -29.24 20.03 4.55
N GLY A 98 -29.21 18.86 3.91
CA GLY A 98 -28.07 18.40 3.10
C GLY A 98 -26.99 17.66 3.88
N VAL A 99 -27.30 17.22 5.10
CA VAL A 99 -26.37 16.44 5.95
C VAL A 99 -26.94 15.05 6.21
N TRP A 100 -26.05 14.08 6.43
CA TRP A 100 -26.41 12.77 6.96
C TRP A 100 -26.36 12.82 8.49
N GLN A 101 -27.34 12.20 9.14
CA GLN A 101 -27.51 12.28 10.59
C GLN A 101 -27.79 10.92 11.22
N ILE A 102 -27.17 10.67 12.37
CA ILE A 102 -27.57 9.60 13.29
C ILE A 102 -27.63 10.14 14.72
N LYS A 103 -28.54 9.57 15.51
CA LYS A 103 -28.66 9.83 16.95
C LYS A 103 -28.51 8.51 17.70
N ILE A 104 -27.52 8.42 18.59
CA ILE A 104 -27.24 7.21 19.38
C ILE A 104 -27.06 7.57 20.85
N TYR A 105 -27.23 6.60 21.74
CA TYR A 105 -26.95 6.75 23.16
C TYR A 105 -25.50 6.32 23.44
N LEU A 106 -24.73 7.17 24.10
CA LEU A 106 -23.34 6.90 24.47
C LEU A 106 -23.12 7.15 25.96
N SER A 107 -22.21 6.39 26.58
CA SER A 107 -21.90 6.50 28.01
C SER A 107 -21.11 7.77 28.32
N VAL A 108 -21.60 8.55 29.29
CA VAL A 108 -20.91 9.73 29.84
C VAL A 108 -19.57 9.31 30.47
N GLY A 109 -18.54 10.11 30.23
CA GLY A 109 -17.18 9.86 30.71
C GLY A 109 -16.37 8.86 29.88
N ALA A 110 -16.93 8.34 28.79
CA ALA A 110 -16.22 7.47 27.85
C ALA A 110 -15.65 8.26 26.65
N THR A 111 -14.59 7.71 26.07
CA THR A 111 -14.05 8.16 24.78
C THR A 111 -14.38 7.14 23.71
N TYR A 112 -14.92 7.60 22.58
CA TYR A 112 -15.23 6.78 21.42
C TYR A 112 -14.36 7.18 20.25
N GLN A 113 -13.81 6.17 19.57
CA GLN A 113 -13.13 6.33 18.29
C GLN A 113 -14.03 5.86 17.15
N TYR A 114 -14.01 6.56 16.01
CA TYR A 114 -14.89 6.28 14.89
C TYR A 114 -14.38 6.83 13.54
N LYS A 115 -14.99 6.34 12.46
CA LYS A 115 -14.93 6.84 11.08
C LYS A 115 -16.30 6.66 10.41
N TYR A 116 -16.42 7.12 9.17
CA TYR A 116 -17.55 6.87 8.28
C TYR A 116 -17.21 5.86 7.18
N THR A 117 -18.22 5.14 6.71
CA THR A 117 -18.12 4.15 5.61
C THR A 117 -19.43 4.07 4.85
N ARG A 118 -19.43 3.39 3.69
CA ARG A 118 -20.61 3.08 2.89
C ARG A 118 -21.03 1.60 2.99
N GLY A 119 -20.64 0.91 4.07
CA GLY A 119 -21.06 -0.47 4.36
C GLY A 119 -19.93 -1.49 4.32
N SER A 120 -18.66 -1.07 4.17
CA SER A 120 -17.52 -1.98 4.14
C SER A 120 -16.20 -1.29 4.50
N LEU A 121 -15.19 -2.07 4.86
CA LEU A 121 -13.83 -1.55 5.10
C LEU A 121 -13.16 -1.00 3.82
N GLU A 122 -13.70 -1.36 2.65
CA GLU A 122 -13.23 -0.88 1.34
C GLU A 122 -13.78 0.50 0.99
N THR A 123 -14.86 0.91 1.65
CA THR A 123 -15.56 2.19 1.41
C THR A 123 -15.39 3.17 2.58
N LEU A 124 -14.39 2.96 3.44
CA LEU A 124 -14.04 3.87 4.54
C LEU A 124 -13.75 5.28 4.02
N GLU A 125 -14.00 6.30 4.84
CA GLU A 125 -13.53 7.64 4.54
C GLU A 125 -12.00 7.72 4.45
N ASN A 126 -11.51 8.58 3.55
CA ASN A 126 -10.09 8.87 3.35
C ASN A 126 -9.84 10.38 3.22
N ASN A 127 -8.56 10.76 3.26
CA ASN A 127 -8.11 12.10 2.91
C ASN A 127 -8.33 12.38 1.41
N THR A 128 -8.29 13.65 0.99
CA THR A 128 -8.48 14.03 -0.42
C THR A 128 -7.43 13.42 -1.35
N ASP A 129 -6.23 13.15 -0.85
CA ASP A 129 -5.11 12.52 -1.56
C ASP A 129 -5.17 10.99 -1.57
N SER A 130 -6.28 10.39 -1.12
CA SER A 130 -6.49 8.95 -0.99
C SER A 130 -5.68 8.25 0.11
N THR A 131 -4.92 9.00 0.93
CA THR A 131 -4.30 8.44 2.13
C THR A 131 -5.35 8.15 3.21
N GLU A 132 -5.03 7.22 4.11
CA GLU A 132 -5.91 6.91 5.23
C GLU A 132 -6.05 8.12 6.15
N ILE A 133 -7.30 8.51 6.44
CA ILE A 133 -7.58 9.54 7.45
C ILE A 133 -7.44 8.96 8.86
N GLU A 134 -6.96 9.75 9.83
CA GLU A 134 -6.86 9.31 11.21
C GLU A 134 -8.24 9.01 11.84
N LEU A 135 -8.26 8.15 12.85
CA LEU A 135 -9.47 7.87 13.63
C LEU A 135 -9.95 9.15 14.33
N ARG A 136 -11.24 9.49 14.16
CA ARG A 136 -11.88 10.55 14.95
C ARG A 136 -12.03 10.07 16.38
N SER A 137 -11.95 10.98 17.35
CA SER A 137 -12.07 10.66 18.77
C SER A 137 -12.95 11.68 19.47
N VAL A 138 -13.89 11.20 20.28
CA VAL A 138 -14.85 12.03 20.99
C VAL A 138 -15.00 11.60 22.45
N PHE A 139 -14.95 12.56 23.37
CA PHE A 139 -15.23 12.34 24.79
C PHE A 139 -16.65 12.80 25.12
N ILE A 140 -17.41 11.95 25.82
CA ILE A 140 -18.81 12.24 26.15
C ILE A 140 -18.89 12.96 27.49
N ASP A 141 -19.02 14.27 27.41
CA ASP A 141 -19.20 15.15 28.56
C ASP A 141 -20.70 15.44 28.79
N GLU A 142 -21.16 15.30 30.03
CA GLU A 142 -22.56 15.56 30.39
C GLU A 142 -22.90 17.05 30.46
N GLU A 143 -21.90 17.94 30.47
CA GLU A 143 -22.12 19.40 30.51
C GLU A 143 -22.52 19.99 29.15
N LEU A 144 -22.44 19.20 28.07
CA LEU A 144 -22.71 19.61 26.71
C LEU A 144 -24.09 19.10 26.25
N ASP A 145 -25.15 19.91 26.40
CA ASP A 145 -26.53 19.58 25.98
C ASP A 145 -27.12 20.68 25.06
N PRO A 146 -27.49 20.39 23.79
CA PRO A 146 -27.38 19.10 23.11
C PRO A 146 -25.94 18.79 22.63
N LEU A 147 -25.53 17.53 22.74
CA LEU A 147 -24.23 17.07 22.22
C LEU A 147 -24.33 16.74 20.73
N ILE A 148 -23.84 17.67 19.89
CA ILE A 148 -23.88 17.57 18.43
C ILE A 148 -22.47 17.69 17.86
N PHE A 149 -22.07 16.69 17.09
CA PHE A 149 -20.81 16.68 16.34
C PHE A 149 -21.07 16.97 14.86
N TYR A 150 -20.17 17.74 14.26
CA TYR A 150 -20.21 18.10 12.85
C TYR A 150 -18.93 17.61 12.19
N ASP A 151 -19.10 16.66 11.27
CA ASP A 151 -18.01 16.02 10.54
C ASP A 151 -18.13 16.28 9.03
N THR A 152 -17.01 16.13 8.34
CA THR A 152 -16.93 16.14 6.88
C THR A 152 -16.11 14.94 6.43
N VAL A 153 -16.67 14.12 5.55
CA VAL A 153 -15.93 13.10 4.79
C VAL A 153 -15.36 13.78 3.55
N PHE A 154 -14.04 13.68 3.36
CA PHE A 154 -13.35 14.34 2.23
C PHE A 154 -13.35 13.50 0.96
N SER A 155 -13.12 12.20 1.09
CA SER A 155 -13.16 11.22 0.01
C SER A 155 -13.53 9.83 0.56
N TRP A 156 -13.84 8.89 -0.33
CA TRP A 156 -14.00 7.49 0.03
C TRP A 156 -12.78 6.69 -0.43
N LYS A 157 -12.42 5.66 0.35
CA LYS A 157 -11.25 4.81 0.12
C LYS A 157 -11.26 4.16 -1.25
N ASP A 158 -12.42 3.77 -1.76
CA ASP A 158 -12.63 3.17 -3.09
C ASP A 158 -12.88 4.19 -4.20
N PHE A 159 -13.04 5.49 -3.89
CA PHE A 159 -13.10 6.53 -4.93
C PHE A 159 -11.71 6.80 -5.50
N THR A 160 -11.55 6.51 -6.78
CA THR A 160 -10.30 6.74 -7.49
C THR A 160 -10.20 8.23 -7.84
N GLN A 161 -9.15 8.89 -7.34
CA GLN A 161 -8.71 10.12 -7.97
C GLN A 161 -8.35 9.82 -9.43
N PRO A 162 -8.53 10.78 -10.36
CA PRO A 162 -8.02 10.63 -11.71
C PRO A 162 -6.55 10.20 -11.64
N PRO A 163 -6.13 9.16 -12.38
CA PRO A 163 -4.74 8.76 -12.37
C PRO A 163 -3.87 9.96 -12.76
N LYS A 164 -2.82 10.19 -11.99
CA LYS A 164 -1.85 11.25 -12.23
C LYS A 164 -0.52 10.59 -12.57
N PRO A 165 0.08 10.85 -13.75
CA PRO A 165 1.43 10.40 -14.03
C PRO A 165 2.43 11.05 -13.09
N GLU A 166 3.45 10.30 -12.69
CA GLU A 166 4.58 10.79 -11.90
C GLU A 166 5.89 10.25 -12.48
N ASN A 167 7.00 10.86 -12.09
CA ASN A 167 8.32 10.34 -12.40
C ASN A 167 8.63 9.18 -11.46
N GLY A 168 8.75 7.98 -12.02
CA GLY A 168 9.03 6.75 -11.27
C GLY A 168 10.50 6.36 -11.33
N THR A 169 11.01 5.81 -10.23
CA THR A 169 12.36 5.24 -10.18
C THR A 169 12.50 4.06 -11.17
N PRO A 170 13.72 3.74 -11.65
CA PRO A 170 13.90 2.61 -12.56
C PRO A 170 13.64 1.25 -11.89
N VAL A 171 12.97 0.35 -12.59
CA VAL A 171 12.70 -1.02 -12.16
C VAL A 171 13.49 -1.99 -13.03
N LEU A 172 14.27 -2.87 -12.40
CA LEU A 172 15.01 -3.93 -13.10
C LEU A 172 14.20 -5.22 -13.17
N THR A 173 14.18 -5.86 -14.34
CA THR A 173 13.56 -7.18 -14.55
C THR A 173 14.38 -8.04 -15.51
N PHE A 174 14.22 -9.35 -15.40
CA PHE A 174 14.62 -10.27 -16.47
C PHE A 174 13.45 -10.39 -17.46
N TYR A 175 13.68 -9.97 -18.71
CA TYR A 175 12.64 -9.97 -19.76
C TYR A 175 12.75 -11.15 -20.72
N ASN A 176 13.73 -12.04 -20.49
CA ASN A 176 13.95 -13.27 -21.25
C ASN A 176 14.75 -14.27 -20.40
N SER A 177 15.19 -15.38 -21.01
CA SER A 177 15.91 -16.46 -20.33
C SER A 177 17.44 -16.30 -20.32
N ASN A 178 17.97 -15.10 -20.55
CA ASN A 178 19.42 -14.82 -20.63
C ASN A 178 19.91 -13.83 -19.54
N PRO A 179 19.72 -14.12 -18.23
CA PRO A 179 20.05 -13.19 -17.16
C PRO A 179 21.54 -12.85 -17.04
N GLN A 180 22.42 -13.59 -17.72
CA GLN A 180 23.85 -13.35 -17.79
C GLN A 180 24.22 -12.19 -18.73
N THR A 181 23.40 -11.91 -19.74
CA THR A 181 23.75 -10.95 -20.80
C THR A 181 22.68 -9.91 -21.06
N ASP A 182 21.46 -10.14 -20.55
CA ASP A 182 20.29 -9.36 -20.91
C ASP A 182 19.55 -8.89 -19.64
N ILE A 183 19.09 -7.64 -19.67
CA ILE A 183 18.30 -7.04 -18.59
C ILE A 183 17.33 -5.99 -19.13
N ALA A 184 16.17 -5.85 -18.49
CA ALA A 184 15.27 -4.75 -18.76
C ALA A 184 15.32 -3.72 -17.63
N VAL A 185 15.34 -2.44 -18.02
CA VAL A 185 15.17 -1.30 -17.11
C VAL A 185 13.96 -0.52 -17.57
N SER A 186 12.93 -0.45 -16.73
CA SER A 186 11.70 0.30 -16.99
C SER A 186 11.61 1.52 -16.09
N TRP A 187 11.08 2.64 -16.57
CA TRP A 187 10.76 3.78 -15.70
C TRP A 187 9.58 4.58 -16.25
N ALA A 188 9.02 5.43 -15.40
CA ALA A 188 7.82 6.20 -15.67
C ALA A 188 8.15 7.69 -15.69
N THR A 189 7.46 8.46 -16.53
CA THR A 189 7.53 9.93 -16.46
C THR A 189 6.17 10.60 -16.50
N GLU A 190 6.13 11.81 -15.94
CA GLU A 190 4.90 12.59 -15.91
C GLU A 190 4.44 13.07 -17.30
N THR A 191 5.40 13.23 -18.22
CA THR A 191 5.17 13.60 -19.62
C THR A 191 6.11 12.85 -20.54
N PHE A 192 5.67 12.60 -21.78
CA PHE A 192 6.49 11.92 -22.78
C PHE A 192 7.56 12.85 -23.34
N ALA A 193 8.81 12.38 -23.35
CA ALA A 193 9.90 12.98 -24.12
C ALA A 193 10.89 11.89 -24.56
N GLU A 194 11.83 12.28 -25.44
CA GLU A 194 12.93 11.41 -25.84
C GLU A 194 13.69 10.91 -24.62
N SER A 195 13.89 9.60 -24.58
CA SER A 195 14.40 8.89 -23.41
C SER A 195 15.64 8.09 -23.78
N LYS A 196 16.61 8.04 -22.88
CA LYS A 196 17.90 7.34 -23.04
C LYS A 196 18.30 6.64 -21.75
N ILE A 197 19.03 5.54 -21.88
CA ILE A 197 19.78 4.94 -20.78
C ILE A 197 21.28 5.02 -21.09
N TYR A 198 22.05 5.37 -20.06
CA TYR A 198 23.51 5.36 -20.04
C TYR A 198 23.93 4.20 -19.16
N TYR A 199 24.85 3.34 -19.62
CA TYR A 199 25.35 2.22 -18.83
C TYR A 199 26.77 1.78 -19.21
N GLY A 200 27.49 1.18 -18.26
CA GLY A 200 28.82 0.62 -18.52
C GLY A 200 29.50 0.02 -17.29
N ILE A 201 30.65 -0.60 -17.49
CA ILE A 201 31.44 -1.22 -16.41
C ILE A 201 32.42 -0.18 -15.87
N GLY A 202 32.14 0.32 -14.67
CA GLY A 202 32.97 1.34 -14.00
C GLY A 202 32.65 2.78 -14.39
N ASP A 203 32.15 3.03 -15.61
CA ASP A 203 31.67 4.31 -16.13
C ASP A 203 30.32 4.12 -16.84
N GLU A 204 29.28 4.83 -16.41
CA GLU A 204 27.95 4.76 -17.03
C GLU A 204 27.91 5.34 -18.45
N ASN A 205 28.90 6.13 -18.87
CA ASN A 205 28.90 6.78 -20.18
C ASN A 205 29.54 5.91 -21.29
N GLU A 206 29.96 4.69 -20.96
CA GLU A 206 30.55 3.74 -21.92
C GLU A 206 29.58 3.41 -23.06
N ASN A 207 28.30 3.21 -22.74
CA ASN A 207 27.25 2.89 -23.70
C ASN A 207 26.05 3.80 -23.50
N ILE A 208 25.36 4.10 -24.60
CA ILE A 208 24.12 4.87 -24.63
C ILE A 208 23.12 4.11 -25.50
N LEU A 209 21.88 3.98 -25.01
CA LEU A 209 20.78 3.40 -25.76
C LEU A 209 19.60 4.39 -25.80
N ASP A 210 19.18 4.75 -27.01
CA ASP A 210 17.96 5.53 -27.25
C ASP A 210 16.72 4.63 -27.09
N ILE A 211 15.71 5.10 -26.36
CA ILE A 211 14.53 4.30 -26.02
C ILE A 211 13.42 4.47 -27.06
N THR A 212 13.10 3.35 -27.70
CA THR A 212 12.03 3.27 -28.71
C THR A 212 10.83 2.46 -28.23
N LYS A 213 10.98 1.67 -27.17
CA LYS A 213 9.93 0.82 -26.59
C LYS A 213 9.27 1.54 -25.42
N HIS A 214 7.95 1.70 -25.51
CA HIS A 214 7.13 2.40 -24.53
C HIS A 214 5.82 1.67 -24.31
N THR A 215 5.25 1.79 -23.11
CA THR A 215 3.90 1.35 -22.79
C THR A 215 3.07 2.55 -22.33
N ASP A 216 1.77 2.51 -22.60
CA ASP A 216 0.85 3.54 -22.14
C ASP A 216 0.57 3.42 -20.64
N MET A 217 0.51 4.56 -19.95
CA MET A 217 0.20 4.61 -18.52
C MET A 217 -1.27 4.89 -18.29
N ILE A 218 -1.81 5.98 -18.82
CA ILE A 218 -3.18 6.42 -18.52
C ILE A 218 -4.05 6.31 -19.76
N SER A 219 -3.60 6.91 -20.85
CA SER A 219 -4.36 7.04 -22.09
C SER A 219 -3.65 6.31 -23.23
N ASN A 220 -4.44 5.75 -24.14
CA ASN A 220 -3.90 5.10 -25.33
C ASN A 220 -2.99 6.06 -26.13
N GLY A 221 -1.74 5.67 -26.34
CA GLY A 221 -0.71 6.42 -27.04
C GLY A 221 0.10 7.42 -26.21
N ASP A 222 -0.11 7.53 -24.89
CA ASP A 222 0.65 8.47 -24.05
C ASP A 222 2.13 8.09 -23.85
N LYS A 223 2.47 6.79 -23.97
CA LYS A 223 3.85 6.28 -23.94
C LYS A 223 4.66 6.71 -22.71
N LEU A 224 4.01 6.86 -21.56
CA LEU A 224 4.63 7.41 -20.34
C LEU A 224 5.48 6.40 -19.55
N ILE A 225 5.55 5.14 -19.98
CA ILE A 225 6.42 4.12 -19.39
C ILE A 225 7.45 3.70 -20.44
N HIS A 226 8.72 3.85 -20.11
CA HIS A 226 9.86 3.64 -21.00
C HIS A 226 10.54 2.31 -20.69
N HIS A 227 11.02 1.61 -21.72
CA HIS A 227 11.67 0.31 -21.56
C HIS A 227 13.00 0.23 -22.30
N ALA A 228 14.08 0.09 -21.54
CA ALA A 228 15.39 -0.28 -22.06
C ALA A 228 15.56 -1.80 -21.96
N GLU A 229 15.58 -2.50 -23.10
CA GLU A 229 15.98 -3.90 -23.17
C GLU A 229 17.45 -3.97 -23.60
N ILE A 230 18.35 -4.09 -22.62
CA ILE A 230 19.79 -4.14 -22.84
C ILE A 230 20.21 -5.60 -23.01
N ASN A 231 21.09 -5.86 -23.97
CA ASN A 231 21.58 -7.19 -24.33
C ASN A 231 23.10 -7.16 -24.57
N ASN A 232 23.69 -8.34 -24.77
CA ASN A 232 25.13 -8.51 -25.00
C ASN A 232 26.01 -7.94 -23.87
N LEU A 233 25.48 -7.90 -22.64
CA LEU A 233 26.25 -7.53 -21.45
C LEU A 233 27.28 -8.60 -21.10
N GLN A 234 28.33 -8.19 -20.41
CA GLN A 234 29.31 -9.13 -19.86
C GLN A 234 28.69 -9.85 -18.66
N PRO A 235 28.72 -11.19 -18.61
CA PRO A 235 28.29 -11.97 -17.45
C PRO A 235 29.10 -11.67 -16.19
N ASN A 236 28.45 -11.81 -15.03
CA ASN A 236 29.05 -11.60 -13.70
C ASN A 236 29.72 -10.22 -13.50
N SER A 237 29.20 -9.17 -14.14
CA SER A 237 29.76 -7.82 -14.11
C SER A 237 28.83 -6.83 -13.44
N ASN A 238 29.41 -5.90 -12.68
CA ASN A 238 28.68 -4.77 -12.12
C ASN A 238 28.63 -3.64 -13.15
N TYR A 239 27.43 -3.25 -13.54
CA TYR A 239 27.16 -2.14 -14.43
C TYR A 239 26.64 -0.95 -13.64
N LYS A 240 27.22 0.22 -13.90
CA LYS A 240 26.62 1.50 -13.52
C LYS A 240 25.65 1.92 -14.59
N TYR A 241 24.56 2.57 -14.20
CA TYR A 241 23.59 3.10 -15.14
C TYR A 241 22.85 4.33 -14.59
N LYS A 242 22.28 5.11 -15.52
CA LYS A 242 21.27 6.14 -15.23
C LYS A 242 20.31 6.28 -16.40
N VAL A 243 19.08 6.69 -16.13
CA VAL A 243 18.06 6.96 -17.14
C VAL A 243 17.76 8.45 -17.23
N ILE A 244 17.49 8.93 -18.44
CA ILE A 244 17.14 10.32 -18.70
C ILE A 244 15.97 10.36 -19.67
N THR A 245 14.96 11.14 -19.33
CA THR A 245 13.88 11.58 -20.21
C THR A 245 13.98 13.09 -20.36
N ASN A 246 14.28 13.55 -21.57
CA ASN A 246 14.78 14.90 -21.83
C ASN A 246 13.85 15.99 -21.31
N GLY A 247 14.35 16.80 -20.37
CA GLY A 247 13.60 17.91 -19.77
C GLY A 247 12.50 17.50 -18.78
N VAL A 248 12.38 16.20 -18.46
CA VAL A 248 11.32 15.67 -17.59
C VAL A 248 11.89 14.96 -16.37
N TYR A 249 12.88 14.06 -16.57
CA TYR A 249 13.38 13.21 -15.51
C TYR A 249 14.83 12.78 -15.74
N GLU A 250 15.63 12.75 -14.68
CA GLU A 250 16.95 12.11 -14.64
C GLU A 250 17.05 11.33 -13.32
N SER A 251 17.43 10.05 -13.39
CA SER A 251 17.66 9.25 -12.20
C SER A 251 19.03 9.54 -11.59
N ASP A 252 19.18 9.27 -10.29
CA ASP A 252 20.51 9.08 -9.70
C ASP A 252 21.30 7.98 -10.44
N LEU A 253 22.62 7.99 -10.25
CA LEU A 253 23.48 6.89 -10.64
C LEU A 253 23.15 5.64 -9.79
N ARG A 254 22.98 4.50 -10.47
CA ARG A 254 22.62 3.22 -9.88
C ARG A 254 23.52 2.12 -10.42
N GLU A 255 23.48 0.96 -9.76
CA GLU A 255 24.29 -0.20 -10.12
C GLU A 255 23.45 -1.48 -10.13
N PHE A 256 23.69 -2.34 -11.11
CA PHE A 256 23.16 -3.70 -11.15
C PHE A 256 24.25 -4.70 -11.50
N LYS A 257 23.99 -5.98 -11.25
CA LYS A 257 24.93 -7.06 -11.56
C LYS A 257 24.30 -8.10 -12.48
N THR A 258 24.94 -8.40 -13.60
CA THR A 258 24.54 -9.51 -14.47
C THR A 258 24.79 -10.85 -13.80
N ALA A 259 23.97 -11.86 -14.12
CA ALA A 259 24.15 -13.19 -13.54
C ALA A 259 25.48 -13.82 -13.97
N ASP A 260 25.96 -14.76 -13.16
CA ASP A 260 27.06 -15.65 -13.50
C ASP A 260 26.52 -16.91 -14.21
N TYR A 261 27.40 -17.69 -14.85
CA TYR A 261 27.11 -19.05 -15.33
C TYR A 261 27.21 -20.11 -14.23
N SER A 262 27.42 -19.69 -12.98
CA SER A 262 27.41 -20.56 -11.81
C SER A 262 26.04 -21.25 -11.66
N GLU A 263 26.07 -22.56 -11.39
CA GLU A 263 24.87 -23.34 -11.01
C GLU A 263 24.35 -22.96 -9.61
N LYS A 264 25.14 -22.22 -8.83
CA LYS A 264 24.76 -21.71 -7.50
C LYS A 264 24.49 -20.22 -7.59
N PHE A 265 23.27 -19.84 -7.23
CA PHE A 265 22.84 -18.46 -7.09
C PHE A 265 21.95 -18.33 -5.85
N MET A 266 21.81 -17.09 -5.36
CA MET A 266 20.92 -16.75 -4.26
C MET A 266 19.79 -15.91 -4.80
N PHE A 267 18.56 -16.18 -4.37
CA PHE A 267 17.42 -15.33 -4.63
C PHE A 267 16.58 -15.23 -3.37
N VAL A 268 15.77 -14.19 -3.31
CA VAL A 268 14.80 -13.99 -2.23
C VAL A 268 13.39 -14.22 -2.77
N VAL A 269 12.55 -14.86 -1.96
CA VAL A 269 11.10 -14.99 -2.20
C VAL A 269 10.37 -14.12 -1.19
N ILE A 270 9.53 -13.22 -1.66
CA ILE A 270 8.69 -12.32 -0.86
C ILE A 270 7.29 -12.23 -1.48
N GLY A 271 6.31 -11.77 -0.73
CA GLY A 271 4.94 -11.57 -1.18
C GLY A 271 4.17 -10.72 -0.20
N ASP A 272 2.99 -10.24 -0.61
CA ASP A 272 2.02 -9.62 0.29
C ASP A 272 2.56 -8.39 1.05
N ASN A 273 3.10 -7.41 0.31
CA ASN A 273 3.80 -6.27 0.88
C ASN A 273 2.89 -5.05 1.19
N ARG A 274 1.65 -5.28 1.65
CA ARG A 274 0.61 -4.24 1.66
C ARG A 274 -0.14 -4.07 3.00
N PRO A 275 -0.51 -2.81 3.33
CA PRO A 275 0.23 -1.59 3.03
C PRO A 275 1.47 -1.52 3.93
N GLY A 276 2.60 -1.08 3.37
CA GLY A 276 3.77 -0.69 4.14
C GLY A 276 5.05 -1.47 3.84
N ILE A 277 6.18 -0.81 4.10
CA ILE A 277 7.51 -1.37 3.92
C ILE A 277 7.97 -2.02 5.22
N ASP A 278 8.33 -3.30 5.17
CA ASP A 278 9.25 -3.84 6.17
C ASP A 278 10.69 -3.48 5.76
N THR A 279 11.17 -2.34 6.26
CA THR A 279 12.53 -1.85 5.98
C THR A 279 13.62 -2.80 6.47
N ALA A 280 13.34 -3.62 7.50
CA ALA A 280 14.30 -4.61 7.99
C ALA A 280 14.40 -5.80 7.04
N VAL A 281 13.29 -6.27 6.48
CA VAL A 281 13.28 -7.30 5.42
C VAL A 281 14.00 -6.77 4.19
N MET A 282 13.67 -5.58 3.71
CA MET A 282 14.34 -4.97 2.55
C MET A 282 15.85 -4.84 2.75
N GLN A 283 16.28 -4.35 3.92
CA GLN A 283 17.70 -4.25 4.25
C GLN A 283 18.36 -5.63 4.33
N GLY A 284 17.64 -6.64 4.81
CA GLY A 284 18.05 -8.04 4.76
C GLY A 284 18.36 -8.49 3.34
N VAL A 285 17.40 -8.35 2.42
CA VAL A 285 17.56 -8.71 1.00
C VAL A 285 18.80 -8.05 0.38
N ILE A 286 18.97 -6.74 0.62
CA ILE A 286 20.11 -5.98 0.14
C ILE A 286 21.44 -6.52 0.72
N ASN A 287 21.47 -6.81 2.02
CA ASN A 287 22.67 -7.31 2.71
C ASN A 287 23.07 -8.72 2.26
N ASP A 288 22.10 -9.57 1.94
CA ASP A 288 22.35 -10.92 1.45
C ASP A 288 22.86 -10.97 0.01
N LYS A 289 22.75 -9.84 -0.72
CA LYS A 289 23.20 -9.73 -2.11
C LYS A 289 22.52 -10.77 -3.01
N ALA A 290 21.21 -10.89 -2.88
CA ALA A 290 20.41 -11.73 -3.76
C ALA A 290 20.65 -11.35 -5.23
N ASN A 291 20.70 -12.35 -6.11
CA ASN A 291 20.85 -12.16 -7.55
C ASN A 291 19.56 -11.63 -8.17
N PHE A 292 18.40 -11.98 -7.60
CA PHE A 292 17.09 -11.47 -7.98
C PHE A 292 16.08 -11.72 -6.86
N VAL A 293 14.90 -11.10 -7.01
CA VAL A 293 13.76 -11.28 -6.12
C VAL A 293 12.59 -11.88 -6.89
N LEU A 294 12.06 -12.99 -6.40
CA LEU A 294 10.79 -13.58 -6.83
C LEU A 294 9.68 -13.04 -5.92
N HIS A 295 8.74 -12.30 -6.49
CA HIS A 295 7.63 -11.75 -5.71
C HIS A 295 6.34 -12.52 -5.99
N THR A 296 5.75 -13.13 -4.98
CA THR A 296 4.61 -14.06 -5.10
C THR A 296 3.26 -13.38 -5.24
N GLY A 297 3.23 -12.19 -5.83
CA GLY A 297 2.02 -11.37 -5.98
C GLY A 297 1.69 -10.53 -4.76
N ASP A 298 0.64 -9.74 -4.88
CA ASP A 298 0.14 -8.86 -3.84
C ASP A 298 1.16 -7.76 -3.47
N LEU A 299 1.62 -7.05 -4.51
CA LEU A 299 2.59 -5.95 -4.44
C LEU A 299 1.95 -4.68 -3.89
N VAL A 300 0.71 -4.39 -4.31
CA VAL A 300 0.01 -3.13 -4.00
C VAL A 300 -1.40 -3.39 -3.51
N GLN A 301 -1.91 -2.53 -2.61
CA GLN A 301 -3.26 -2.69 -2.03
C GLN A 301 -4.36 -2.69 -3.09
N TYR A 302 -4.19 -1.89 -4.15
CA TYR A 302 -5.14 -1.82 -5.25
C TYR A 302 -4.40 -1.70 -6.58
N GLY A 303 -4.26 -2.81 -7.31
CA GLY A 303 -3.52 -2.86 -8.57
C GLY A 303 -4.07 -1.93 -9.66
N THR A 304 -5.35 -1.57 -9.61
CA THR A 304 -5.99 -0.64 -10.54
C THR A 304 -5.72 0.84 -10.24
N ARG A 305 -5.05 1.15 -9.12
CA ARG A 305 -4.76 2.51 -8.66
C ARG A 305 -3.30 2.87 -8.88
N LEU A 306 -3.06 3.77 -9.83
CA LEU A 306 -1.73 4.21 -10.22
C LEU A 306 -0.89 4.76 -9.06
N ALA A 307 -1.50 5.50 -8.12
CA ALA A 307 -0.80 6.05 -6.96
C ALA A 307 -0.09 4.97 -6.12
N TYR A 308 -0.73 3.81 -5.88
CA TYR A 308 -0.10 2.73 -5.11
C TYR A 308 1.13 2.12 -5.80
N TRP A 309 1.20 2.19 -7.13
CA TRP A 309 2.40 1.77 -7.87
C TRP A 309 3.54 2.78 -7.67
N PHE A 310 3.25 4.08 -7.67
CA PHE A 310 4.26 5.10 -7.40
C PHE A 310 4.75 5.07 -5.95
N ASP A 311 3.85 4.81 -4.98
CA ASP A 311 4.22 4.56 -3.59
C ASP A 311 5.17 3.37 -3.51
N LEU A 312 4.83 2.22 -4.11
CA LEU A 312 5.70 1.05 -4.20
C LEU A 312 7.07 1.41 -4.79
N PHE A 313 7.10 2.16 -5.90
CA PHE A 313 8.35 2.54 -6.56
C PHE A 313 9.22 3.45 -5.70
N ALA A 314 8.63 4.40 -4.98
CA ALA A 314 9.36 5.26 -4.06
C ALA A 314 9.91 4.46 -2.87
N ASP A 315 9.04 3.65 -2.27
CA ASP A 315 9.30 2.85 -1.09
C ASP A 315 10.37 1.77 -1.32
N TRP A 316 10.29 1.09 -2.46
CA TRP A 316 11.17 -0.03 -2.81
C TRP A 316 12.33 0.38 -3.73
N ALA A 317 12.53 1.68 -3.97
CA ALA A 317 13.60 2.19 -4.82
C ALA A 317 15.00 1.60 -4.51
N PRO A 318 15.43 1.40 -3.24
CA PRO A 318 16.73 0.80 -2.94
C PRO A 318 16.90 -0.60 -3.54
N LEU A 319 15.82 -1.37 -3.65
CA LEU A 319 15.81 -2.72 -4.20
C LEU A 319 15.54 -2.71 -5.71
N LEU A 320 14.48 -2.03 -6.14
CA LEU A 320 14.00 -1.97 -7.53
C LEU A 320 15.06 -1.47 -8.51
N ASN A 321 15.93 -0.57 -8.05
CA ASN A 321 16.98 0.07 -8.83
C ASN A 321 18.28 -0.74 -8.90
N THR A 322 18.38 -1.87 -8.18
CA THR A 322 19.66 -2.58 -8.03
C THR A 322 19.56 -4.08 -8.21
N ILE A 323 18.41 -4.69 -7.86
CA ILE A 323 18.18 -6.12 -7.92
C ILE A 323 16.98 -6.39 -8.84
N PRO A 324 17.13 -7.24 -9.88
CA PRO A 324 16.02 -7.62 -10.74
C PRO A 324 14.86 -8.24 -9.94
N MET A 325 13.64 -7.78 -10.21
CA MET A 325 12.44 -8.37 -9.64
C MET A 325 11.66 -9.16 -10.69
N MET A 326 11.12 -10.29 -10.26
CA MET A 326 10.18 -11.12 -11.01
C MET A 326 8.88 -11.26 -10.20
N PRO A 327 7.96 -10.29 -10.31
CA PRO A 327 6.65 -10.42 -9.70
C PRO A 327 5.69 -11.29 -10.50
N ILE A 328 4.79 -11.92 -9.79
CA ILE A 328 3.62 -12.62 -10.33
C ILE A 328 2.33 -11.89 -9.93
N TYR A 329 1.20 -12.24 -10.53
CA TYR A 329 -0.10 -11.67 -10.14
C TYR A 329 -0.60 -12.28 -8.84
N GLY A 330 -0.97 -11.42 -7.87
CA GLY A 330 -1.82 -11.77 -6.75
C GLY A 330 -3.27 -11.33 -6.99
N ASN A 331 -4.15 -11.55 -6.02
CA ASN A 331 -5.56 -11.21 -6.17
C ASN A 331 -5.83 -9.69 -6.14
N HIS A 332 -4.86 -8.85 -5.76
CA HIS A 332 -5.02 -7.41 -5.87
C HIS A 332 -4.40 -6.81 -7.14
N GLU A 333 -3.71 -7.60 -7.95
CA GLU A 333 -3.17 -7.16 -9.25
C GLU A 333 -4.11 -7.46 -10.43
N VAL A 334 -5.35 -7.91 -10.19
CA VAL A 334 -6.36 -8.09 -11.25
C VAL A 334 -6.59 -6.75 -11.98
N ASP A 335 -6.45 -6.75 -13.31
CA ASP A 335 -6.52 -5.57 -14.20
C ASP A 335 -5.53 -4.43 -13.89
N ALA A 336 -4.36 -4.76 -13.33
CA ALA A 336 -3.40 -3.79 -12.82
C ALA A 336 -2.33 -3.29 -13.81
N TYR A 337 -1.52 -2.34 -13.35
CA TYR A 337 -0.38 -1.78 -14.08
C TYR A 337 0.88 -2.68 -14.08
N LEU A 338 0.85 -3.84 -13.42
CA LEU A 338 2.02 -4.72 -13.23
C LEU A 338 2.79 -4.97 -14.53
N ASN A 339 2.13 -5.54 -15.55
CA ASN A 339 2.76 -5.84 -16.86
C ASN A 339 3.14 -4.60 -17.67
N ARG A 340 2.71 -3.40 -17.25
CA ARG A 340 3.11 -2.15 -17.88
C ARG A 340 4.49 -1.73 -17.38
N PHE A 341 4.77 -1.88 -16.09
CA PHE A 341 6.05 -1.50 -15.48
C PHE A 341 7.09 -2.62 -15.52
N PHE A 342 6.68 -3.86 -15.25
CA PHE A 342 7.59 -5.02 -15.19
C PHE A 342 7.66 -5.71 -16.56
N LYS A 343 8.86 -5.75 -17.17
CA LYS A 343 9.10 -6.52 -18.40
C LYS A 343 9.54 -7.93 -18.05
N LEU A 344 8.58 -8.83 -18.01
CA LEU A 344 8.80 -10.24 -17.69
C LEU A 344 9.08 -11.04 -18.98
N PRO A 345 9.56 -12.29 -18.88
CA PRO A 345 9.75 -13.16 -20.05
C PRO A 345 8.42 -13.43 -20.80
N GLY A 346 8.36 -14.36 -21.74
CA GLY A 346 7.07 -14.85 -22.30
C GLY A 346 6.59 -16.11 -21.58
N ASN A 347 5.32 -16.20 -21.14
CA ASN A 347 4.88 -17.24 -20.16
C ASN A 347 5.00 -18.64 -20.76
N ASN A 348 5.19 -18.76 -22.08
CA ASN A 348 5.29 -20.00 -22.84
C ASN A 348 4.14 -21.00 -22.57
N SER A 349 3.09 -20.56 -21.84
CA SER A 349 1.89 -21.30 -21.55
C SER A 349 1.00 -21.27 -22.79
N SER A 350 0.63 -22.45 -23.25
CA SER A 350 -0.44 -22.61 -24.24
C SER A 350 -1.83 -22.50 -23.62
N ASP A 351 -1.92 -22.42 -22.29
CA ASP A 351 -3.17 -22.31 -21.55
C ASP A 351 -3.62 -20.83 -21.51
N PRO A 352 -4.73 -20.48 -22.17
CA PRO A 352 -5.26 -19.11 -22.17
C PRO A 352 -5.70 -18.65 -20.77
N ASP A 353 -6.03 -19.56 -19.86
CA ASP A 353 -6.40 -19.21 -18.48
C ASP A 353 -5.16 -18.81 -17.67
N ASN A 354 -3.97 -19.21 -18.10
CA ASN A 354 -2.68 -18.75 -17.55
C ASN A 354 -2.12 -17.51 -18.26
N SER A 355 -2.88 -16.89 -19.17
CA SER A 355 -2.45 -15.66 -19.83
C SER A 355 -2.41 -14.50 -18.82
N GLY A 356 -1.22 -14.21 -18.31
CA GLY A 356 -0.99 -13.21 -17.26
C GLY A 356 -0.42 -13.79 -15.96
N HIS A 357 -0.52 -15.10 -15.73
CA HIS A 357 0.06 -15.74 -14.55
C HIS A 357 1.53 -16.09 -14.77
N TRP A 358 2.42 -15.25 -14.23
CA TRP A 358 3.85 -15.52 -14.12
C TRP A 358 4.19 -16.35 -12.90
#